data_AF-A0A416PBH8-F1
#
_entry.id   AF-A0A416PBH8-F1
#
_cell.length_a   1.000
_cell.length_b   1.000
_cell.length_c   1.000
_cell.angle_alpha   90.00
_cell.angle_beta   90.00
_cell.angle_gamma   90.00
#
_symmetry.space_group_name_H-M   'P 1'
#
loop_
_entity.id
_entity.type
_entity.pdbx_description
1 polymer ?
#
loop_
_entity_poly.entity_id
_entity_poly.type
_entity_poly.pdbx_seq_one_letter_code
_entity_poly.pdbx_strand_id
1 'polypeptide(L)'
;MCKRPFFWKSGTERKTFLFLQKFDCFSVREKTGIKLAKEEFGVSAEWVLDPVFLCDKKSWEDLLEKGKERLNKNPSIFGYILDPNDEKEKLMHLAEKILNLKSYAASDVWNEEDTLKWMWNIPTLSNLGNEELLAHIKNCEFVMTDSFHGVCFAIIFNKPFAVYINKDRGASRFYSLLKLLHLEERIIDSEEKLEVLLLKNKEISYENVNVLLEKEKERCISWLKNAIENPIPKREVSDYDMACTYSDRLEKMQKKRRKFEYDSLNGRIDWLIGHVDNDLMVTDQKQWEQLEDHRLRLDGLDSYIKRLEENLMETNKKQWEQLEDHRLRLDGLNSYIKYLEEKQQEYLKRIEQYEIESSWSYKIGKMITFFPRIIMKKIICRRRNK
;
A
#
# COMPACT_ATOMS: atom_id res chain seq x y z
N MET A 1 9.34 -20.84 1.35
CA MET A 1 8.34 -19.84 0.92
C MET A 1 8.99 -18.93 -0.11
N CYS A 2 8.58 -19.04 -1.38
CA CYS A 2 9.17 -18.29 -2.50
C CYS A 2 8.81 -16.80 -2.41
N LYS A 3 9.80 -15.95 -2.13
CA LYS A 3 9.73 -14.50 -2.36
C LYS A 3 9.52 -14.27 -3.86
N ARG A 4 8.53 -13.48 -4.29
CA ARG A 4 8.44 -13.05 -5.70
C ARG A 4 9.66 -12.17 -6.01
N PRO A 5 10.58 -12.60 -6.90
CA PRO A 5 11.78 -11.81 -7.21
C PRO A 5 11.40 -10.45 -7.82
N PHE A 6 12.21 -9.42 -7.58
CA PHE A 6 12.09 -8.06 -8.11
C PHE A 6 11.73 -7.99 -9.62
N PHE A 7 12.21 -8.98 -10.38
CA PHE A 7 12.02 -9.11 -11.82
C PHE A 7 10.56 -9.34 -12.28
N TRP A 8 9.66 -9.79 -11.40
CA TRP A 8 8.28 -10.14 -11.78
C TRP A 8 7.25 -9.03 -11.53
N LYS A 9 7.71 -7.85 -11.09
CA LYS A 9 6.87 -6.69 -10.78
C LYS A 9 6.66 -5.80 -12.00
N SER A 10 5.47 -5.20 -12.14
CA SER A 10 5.15 -4.22 -13.19
C SER A 10 6.06 -2.98 -13.08
N GLY A 11 6.12 -2.16 -14.14
CA GLY A 11 6.97 -0.95 -14.16
C GLY A 11 6.70 0.01 -12.98
N THR A 12 5.44 0.12 -12.55
CA THR A 12 5.04 0.94 -11.40
C THR A 12 5.44 0.27 -10.08
N GLU A 13 5.18 -1.02 -9.92
CA GLU A 13 5.55 -1.77 -8.71
C GLU A 13 7.05 -1.78 -8.45
N ARG A 14 7.89 -1.85 -9.50
CA ARG A 14 9.36 -1.76 -9.38
C ARG A 14 9.80 -0.39 -8.87
N LYS A 15 9.20 0.69 -9.38
CA LYS A 15 9.49 2.06 -8.91
C LYS A 15 9.07 2.23 -7.46
N THR A 16 7.88 1.75 -7.10
CA THR A 16 7.38 1.80 -5.72
C THR A 16 8.27 1.01 -4.77
N PHE A 17 8.70 -0.20 -5.15
CA PHE A 17 9.68 -0.99 -4.39
C PHE A 17 10.98 -0.21 -4.13
N LEU A 18 11.55 0.41 -5.15
CA LEU A 18 12.79 1.18 -5.02
C LEU A 18 12.62 2.45 -4.18
N PHE A 19 11.52 3.18 -4.36
CA PHE A 19 11.30 4.45 -3.65
C PHE A 19 10.87 4.25 -2.20
N LEU A 20 10.09 3.22 -1.89
CA LEU A 20 9.72 2.93 -0.51
C LEU A 20 10.94 2.59 0.36
N GLN A 21 11.98 1.98 -0.24
CA GLN A 21 13.25 1.71 0.45
C GLN A 21 14.13 2.94 0.67
N LYS A 22 13.72 4.12 0.17
CA LYS A 22 14.41 5.39 0.45
C LYS A 22 13.91 6.06 1.72
N PHE A 23 12.80 5.61 2.29
CA PHE A 23 12.32 6.12 3.58
C PHE A 23 13.15 5.49 4.70
N ASP A 24 13.62 6.34 5.61
CA ASP A 24 14.38 5.89 6.79
C ASP A 24 13.49 5.17 7.80
N CYS A 25 12.24 5.61 7.89
CA CYS A 25 11.20 5.01 8.71
C CYS A 25 9.90 4.95 7.89
N PHE A 26 9.17 3.85 8.02
CA PHE A 26 7.92 3.63 7.32
C PHE A 26 6.88 3.06 8.28
N SER A 27 5.67 3.58 8.24
CA SER A 27 4.56 3.09 9.06
C SER A 27 3.30 2.87 8.25
N VAL A 28 2.46 1.96 8.75
CA VAL A 28 1.16 1.60 8.15
C VAL A 28 0.06 1.74 9.20
N ARG A 29 -1.17 1.98 8.76
CA ARG A 29 -2.32 2.21 9.64
C ARG A 29 -3.08 0.92 9.99
N GLU A 30 -2.79 -0.16 9.29
CA GLU A 30 -3.39 -1.47 9.48
C GLU A 30 -2.33 -2.56 9.66
N LYS A 31 -2.62 -3.53 10.53
CA LYS A 31 -1.66 -4.57 10.91
C LYS A 31 -1.23 -5.45 9.73
N THR A 32 -2.14 -5.69 8.77
CA THR A 32 -1.83 -6.45 7.55
C THR A 32 -0.82 -5.74 6.66
N GLY A 33 -0.74 -4.41 6.74
CA GLY A 33 0.20 -3.58 5.99
C GLY A 33 1.66 -3.88 6.32
N ILE A 34 1.98 -4.37 7.54
CA ILE A 34 3.34 -4.76 7.92
C ILE A 34 3.83 -5.90 7.02
N LYS A 35 3.00 -6.94 6.89
CA LYS A 35 3.32 -8.11 6.08
C LYS A 35 3.47 -7.72 4.61
N LEU A 36 2.54 -6.91 4.09
CA LEU A 36 2.58 -6.41 2.73
C LEU A 36 3.86 -5.59 2.47
N ALA A 37 4.20 -4.63 3.34
CA ALA A 37 5.40 -3.82 3.23
C ALA A 37 6.68 -4.67 3.16
N LYS A 38 6.75 -5.70 4.01
CA LYS A 38 7.91 -6.60 4.05
C LYS A 38 7.99 -7.52 2.83
N GLU A 39 6.89 -8.17 2.46
CA GLU A 39 6.86 -9.18 1.39
C GLU A 39 6.91 -8.55 -0.01
N GLU A 40 6.16 -7.47 -0.21
CA GLU A 40 6.01 -6.81 -1.52
C GLU A 40 6.96 -5.64 -1.71
N PHE A 41 7.47 -5.00 -0.66
CA PHE A 41 8.33 -3.82 -0.81
C PHE A 41 9.71 -3.97 -0.16
N GLY A 42 9.92 -5.04 0.62
CA GLY A 42 11.18 -5.25 1.34
C GLY A 42 11.41 -4.18 2.42
N VAL A 43 10.37 -3.45 2.83
CA VAL A 43 10.45 -2.36 3.81
C VAL A 43 9.92 -2.86 5.15
N SER A 44 10.67 -2.58 6.22
CA SER A 44 10.17 -2.80 7.58
C SER A 44 9.21 -1.67 7.93
N ALA A 45 7.95 -2.03 8.22
CA ALA A 45 6.92 -1.07 8.58
C ALA A 45 6.49 -1.25 10.03
N GLU A 46 6.30 -0.14 10.74
CA GLU A 46 5.63 -0.13 12.04
C GLU A 46 4.12 0.04 11.85
N TRP A 47 3.30 -0.74 12.55
CA TRP A 47 1.87 -0.46 12.61
C TRP A 47 1.62 0.62 13.64
N VAL A 48 0.95 1.71 13.25
CA VAL A 48 0.62 2.84 14.12
C VAL A 48 -0.87 3.20 13.98
N LEU A 49 -1.38 3.98 14.94
CA LEU A 49 -2.72 4.56 14.85
C LEU A 49 -2.82 5.53 13.65
N ASP A 50 -4.05 5.73 13.19
CA ASP A 50 -4.33 6.83 12.26
C ASP A 50 -3.96 8.18 12.91
N PRO A 51 -3.33 9.11 12.17
CA PRO A 51 -2.93 10.41 12.69
C PRO A 51 -4.05 11.21 13.37
N VAL A 52 -5.33 10.98 13.02
CA VAL A 52 -6.46 11.66 13.69
C VAL A 52 -6.51 11.38 15.20
N PHE A 53 -5.97 10.25 15.66
CA PHE A 53 -5.89 9.96 17.09
C PHE A 53 -4.75 10.71 17.79
N LEU A 54 -3.74 11.18 17.06
CA LEU A 54 -2.58 11.85 17.63
C LEU A 54 -2.82 13.35 17.89
N CYS A 55 -3.88 13.91 17.29
CA CYS A 55 -4.31 15.27 17.56
C CYS A 55 -4.87 15.40 18.99
N ASP A 56 -4.62 16.55 19.60
CA ASP A 56 -5.19 16.86 20.92
C ASP A 56 -6.71 17.07 20.82
N LYS A 57 -7.39 16.85 21.94
CA LYS A 57 -8.84 17.02 22.01
C LYS A 57 -9.27 18.45 21.67
N LYS A 58 -8.45 19.44 22.06
CA LYS A 58 -8.71 20.85 21.83
C LYS A 58 -8.75 21.21 20.34
N SER A 59 -7.87 20.64 19.51
CA SER A 59 -7.92 20.84 18.05
C SER A 59 -9.27 20.42 17.47
N TRP A 60 -9.83 19.31 17.98
CA TRP A 60 -11.15 18.87 17.56
C TRP A 60 -12.25 19.80 18.07
N GLU A 61 -12.19 20.22 19.33
CA GLU A 61 -13.15 21.18 19.91
C GLU A 61 -13.18 22.50 19.12
N ASP A 62 -12.03 23.06 18.74
CA ASP A 62 -11.92 24.30 17.97
C ASP A 62 -12.50 24.16 16.54
N LEU A 63 -12.37 22.99 15.92
CA LEU A 63 -13.00 22.69 14.61
C LEU A 63 -14.52 22.56 14.76
N LEU A 64 -14.99 21.88 15.81
CA LEU A 64 -16.41 21.65 16.06
C LEU A 64 -17.19 22.96 16.23
N GLU A 65 -16.59 23.99 16.85
CA GLU A 65 -17.24 25.30 17.02
C GLU A 65 -17.63 25.96 15.69
N LYS A 66 -16.88 25.70 14.61
CA LYS A 66 -17.11 26.27 13.28
C LYS A 66 -18.17 25.51 12.47
N GLY A 67 -18.59 24.32 12.94
CA GLY A 67 -19.47 23.41 12.21
C GLY A 67 -20.89 23.31 12.75
N LYS A 68 -21.33 24.24 13.61
CA LYS A 68 -22.58 24.09 14.38
C LYS A 68 -23.85 24.57 13.68
N GLU A 69 -23.75 25.21 12.52
CA GLU A 69 -24.86 25.97 11.93
C GLU A 69 -26.07 25.11 11.53
N ARG A 70 -25.85 23.96 10.88
CA ARG A 70 -26.92 23.05 10.44
C ARG A 70 -27.12 21.83 11.36
N LEU A 71 -26.66 21.91 12.61
CA LEU A 71 -26.86 20.80 13.56
C LEU A 71 -28.34 20.51 13.78
N ASN A 72 -28.65 19.22 13.86
CA ASN A 72 -29.98 18.78 14.25
C ASN A 72 -30.24 19.17 15.71
N LYS A 73 -31.39 19.80 15.97
CA LYS A 73 -31.79 20.23 17.32
C LYS A 73 -32.35 19.08 18.16
N ASN A 74 -32.80 18.02 17.49
CA ASN A 74 -33.41 16.86 18.15
C ASN A 74 -32.40 15.69 18.25
N PRO A 75 -32.52 14.86 19.29
CA PRO A 75 -31.81 13.58 19.39
C PRO A 75 -32.00 12.75 18.11
N SER A 76 -30.91 12.18 17.61
CA SER A 76 -30.88 11.65 16.24
C SER A 76 -29.81 10.59 16.02
N ILE A 77 -30.01 9.78 14.98
CA ILE A 77 -28.99 8.87 14.46
C ILE A 77 -28.28 9.59 13.32
N PHE A 78 -26.95 9.63 13.34
CA PHE A 78 -26.17 10.21 12.25
C PHE A 78 -25.46 9.14 11.45
N GLY A 79 -25.69 9.13 10.13
CA GLY A 79 -25.05 8.26 9.17
C GLY A 79 -23.87 8.94 8.49
N TYR A 80 -22.62 8.49 8.69
CA TYR A 80 -21.54 8.87 7.76
C TYR A 80 -21.29 7.71 6.80
N ILE A 81 -21.93 7.77 5.63
CA ILE A 81 -22.08 6.64 4.69
C ILE A 81 -21.53 6.98 3.30
N LEU A 82 -20.39 6.37 2.96
CA LEU A 82 -19.67 6.58 1.69
C LEU A 82 -20.34 5.87 0.51
N ASP A 83 -20.95 4.69 0.73
CA ASP A 83 -21.63 3.93 -0.32
C ASP A 83 -23.12 3.69 0.02
N PRO A 84 -24.01 4.69 -0.09
CA PRO A 84 -25.45 4.49 0.12
C PRO A 84 -26.02 3.34 -0.72
N ASN A 85 -26.92 2.54 -0.14
CA ASN A 85 -27.66 1.49 -0.85
C ASN A 85 -28.90 1.04 -0.05
N ASP A 86 -29.77 0.25 -0.69
CA ASP A 86 -30.98 -0.32 -0.09
C ASP A 86 -30.73 -1.12 1.20
N GLU A 87 -29.60 -1.83 1.30
CA GLU A 87 -29.26 -2.62 2.49
C GLU A 87 -29.01 -1.70 3.70
N LYS A 88 -28.22 -0.65 3.51
CA LYS A 88 -27.92 0.34 4.55
C LYS A 88 -29.14 1.18 4.91
N GLU A 89 -30.00 1.48 3.94
CA GLU A 89 -31.29 2.12 4.20
C GLU A 89 -32.14 1.29 5.18
N LYS A 90 -32.29 -0.02 4.92
CA LYS A 90 -33.03 -0.93 5.81
C LYS A 90 -32.45 -0.94 7.22
N LEU A 91 -31.12 -1.01 7.33
CA LEU A 91 -30.42 -0.98 8.62
C LEU A 91 -30.65 0.35 9.36
N MET A 92 -30.61 1.48 8.66
CA MET A 92 -30.89 2.80 9.24
C MET A 92 -32.33 2.87 9.76
N HIS A 93 -33.32 2.45 8.97
CA HIS A 93 -34.72 2.41 9.42
C HIS A 93 -34.97 1.43 10.57
N LEU A 94 -34.28 0.29 10.60
CA LEU A 94 -34.31 -0.63 11.73
C LEU A 94 -33.80 0.05 13.00
N ALA A 95 -32.69 0.79 12.90
CA ALA A 95 -32.15 1.55 14.01
C ALA A 95 -33.09 2.68 14.47
N GLU A 96 -33.73 3.41 13.54
CA GLU A 96 -34.75 4.41 13.85
C GLU A 96 -35.90 3.82 14.68
N LYS A 97 -36.39 2.64 14.28
CA LYS A 97 -37.48 1.93 14.96
C LYS A 97 -37.08 1.49 16.37
N ILE A 98 -35.90 0.89 16.53
CA ILE A 98 -35.44 0.35 17.82
C ILE A 98 -35.08 1.49 18.79
N LEU A 99 -34.40 2.52 18.31
CA LEU A 99 -33.96 3.64 19.15
C LEU A 99 -35.05 4.71 19.34
N ASN A 100 -36.13 4.67 18.55
CA ASN A 100 -37.16 5.70 18.50
C ASN A 100 -36.58 7.10 18.20
N LEU A 101 -35.67 7.16 17.22
CA LEU A 101 -34.97 8.37 16.78
C LEU A 101 -35.09 8.53 15.27
N LYS A 102 -34.97 9.76 14.78
CA LYS A 102 -34.85 10.03 13.34
C LYS A 102 -33.40 9.98 12.90
N SER A 103 -33.18 9.45 11.71
CA SER A 103 -31.87 9.35 11.08
C SER A 103 -31.70 10.39 9.99
N TYR A 104 -30.47 10.84 9.83
CA TYR A 104 -30.02 11.61 8.68
C TYR A 104 -28.55 11.26 8.44
N ALA A 105 -28.05 11.55 7.24
CA ALA A 105 -26.73 11.13 6.83
C ALA A 105 -25.92 12.24 6.17
N ALA A 106 -24.63 11.99 6.02
CA ALA A 106 -23.74 12.64 5.06
C ALA A 106 -23.06 11.56 4.23
N SER A 107 -22.87 11.83 2.94
CA SER A 107 -22.20 10.93 2.01
C SER A 107 -20.91 11.53 1.45
N ASP A 108 -20.23 10.78 0.58
CA ASP A 108 -19.06 11.26 -0.13
C ASP A 108 -19.44 12.43 -1.06
N VAL A 109 -18.55 13.42 -1.18
CA VAL A 109 -18.80 14.71 -1.88
C VAL A 109 -19.07 14.52 -3.37
N TRP A 110 -18.68 13.36 -3.92
CA TRP A 110 -18.85 13.01 -5.33
C TRP A 110 -20.28 12.65 -5.73
N ASN A 111 -21.16 12.36 -4.76
CA ASN A 111 -22.53 11.98 -5.06
C ASN A 111 -23.42 13.22 -5.16
N GLU A 112 -23.97 13.48 -6.34
CA GLU A 112 -24.98 14.52 -6.54
C GLU A 112 -26.28 14.16 -5.80
N GLU A 113 -27.05 15.19 -5.42
CA GLU A 113 -28.26 15.02 -4.62
C GLU A 113 -29.29 14.09 -5.30
N ASP A 114 -29.44 14.21 -6.63
CA ASP A 114 -30.35 13.36 -7.39
C ASP A 114 -29.86 11.90 -7.39
N THR A 115 -28.56 11.64 -7.57
CA THR A 115 -28.00 10.29 -7.47
C THR A 115 -28.28 9.67 -6.11
N LEU A 116 -28.11 10.43 -5.03
CA LEU A 116 -28.39 9.94 -3.67
C LEU A 116 -29.86 9.54 -3.48
N LYS A 117 -30.80 10.33 -4.01
CA LYS A 117 -32.24 10.02 -3.94
C LYS A 117 -32.61 8.72 -4.66
N TRP A 118 -31.85 8.32 -5.68
CA TRP A 118 -32.02 7.03 -6.35
C TRP A 118 -31.39 5.86 -5.59
N MET A 119 -30.37 6.11 -4.76
CA MET A 119 -29.63 5.07 -4.04
C MET A 119 -30.29 4.66 -2.72
N TRP A 120 -30.96 5.61 -2.06
CA TRP A 120 -31.69 5.37 -0.81
C TRP A 120 -32.63 6.53 -0.43
N ASN A 121 -33.48 6.29 0.56
CA ASN A 121 -34.45 7.25 1.11
C ASN A 121 -34.11 7.73 2.55
N ILE A 122 -32.83 8.04 2.80
CA ILE A 122 -32.39 8.67 4.05
C ILE A 122 -32.08 10.15 3.80
N PRO A 123 -32.60 11.09 4.62
CA PRO A 123 -32.26 12.51 4.49
C PRO A 123 -30.75 12.71 4.54
N THR A 124 -30.15 13.12 3.43
CA THR A 124 -28.69 13.22 3.29
C THR A 124 -28.28 14.67 3.09
N LEU A 125 -27.39 15.15 3.96
CA LEU A 125 -26.80 16.47 3.90
C LEU A 125 -25.76 16.50 2.77
N SER A 126 -25.79 17.57 1.98
CA SER A 126 -24.82 17.86 0.93
C SER A 126 -23.90 19.03 1.30
N ASN A 127 -22.74 19.08 0.64
CA ASN A 127 -21.74 20.16 0.77
C ASN A 127 -21.27 20.40 2.22
N LEU A 128 -21.00 19.33 2.98
CA LEU A 128 -20.46 19.47 4.32
C LEU A 128 -18.96 19.74 4.28
N GLY A 129 -18.52 20.73 5.04
CA GLY A 129 -17.12 20.85 5.45
C GLY A 129 -16.76 19.81 6.52
N ASN A 130 -15.46 19.64 6.77
CA ASN A 130 -14.99 18.71 7.80
C ASN A 130 -15.48 19.13 9.20
N GLU A 131 -15.50 20.43 9.47
CA GLU A 131 -15.97 21.02 10.72
C GLU A 131 -17.40 20.59 11.05
N GLU A 132 -18.28 20.68 10.06
CA GLU A 132 -19.69 20.33 10.16
C GLU A 132 -19.90 18.82 10.27
N LEU A 133 -19.19 18.03 9.45
CA LEU A 133 -19.23 16.56 9.52
C LEU A 133 -18.88 16.07 10.93
N LEU A 134 -17.79 16.58 11.51
CA LEU A 134 -17.36 16.25 12.86
C LEU A 134 -18.39 16.69 13.90
N ALA A 135 -19.01 17.87 13.70
CA ALA A 135 -20.05 18.37 14.58
C ALA A 135 -21.28 17.45 14.60
N HIS A 136 -21.69 16.91 13.46
CA HIS A 136 -22.78 15.92 13.40
C HIS A 136 -22.43 14.61 14.10
N ILE A 137 -21.21 14.08 13.90
CA ILE A 137 -20.76 12.87 14.61
C ILE A 137 -20.77 13.10 16.12
N LYS A 138 -20.27 14.25 16.59
CA LYS A 138 -20.20 14.54 18.03
C LYS A 138 -21.59 14.69 18.69
N ASN A 139 -22.53 15.32 18.00
CA ASN A 139 -23.80 15.78 18.58
C ASN A 139 -25.01 14.86 18.30
N CYS A 140 -24.84 13.72 17.61
CA CYS A 140 -25.90 12.71 17.48
C CYS A 140 -25.99 11.79 18.71
N GLU A 141 -27.04 10.98 18.83
CA GLU A 141 -27.14 9.95 19.90
C GLU A 141 -26.47 8.63 19.53
N PHE A 142 -26.39 8.33 18.23
CA PHE A 142 -25.81 7.09 17.74
C PHE A 142 -25.24 7.31 16.33
N VAL A 143 -24.06 6.74 16.07
CA VAL A 143 -23.39 6.83 14.75
C VAL A 143 -23.58 5.52 14.00
N MET A 144 -24.06 5.60 12.76
CA MET A 144 -23.98 4.49 11.82
C MET A 144 -23.01 4.87 10.69
N THR A 145 -22.07 4.00 10.35
CA THR A 145 -21.05 4.37 9.37
C THR A 145 -20.49 3.18 8.61
N ASP A 146 -20.03 3.42 7.38
CA ASP A 146 -19.16 2.51 6.63
C ASP A 146 -17.77 3.15 6.37
N SER A 147 -17.55 4.33 6.95
CA SER A 147 -16.33 5.12 6.83
C SER A 147 -15.38 4.81 7.97
N PHE A 148 -14.11 4.57 7.64
CA PHE A 148 -13.07 4.37 8.65
C PHE A 148 -12.91 5.60 9.55
N HIS A 149 -12.94 6.80 8.98
CA HIS A 149 -12.86 8.02 9.77
C HIS A 149 -14.14 8.25 10.58
N GLY A 150 -15.30 7.80 10.09
CA GLY A 150 -16.54 7.77 10.89
C GLY A 150 -16.36 6.97 12.19
N VAL A 151 -15.75 5.79 12.10
CA VAL A 151 -15.40 4.99 13.28
C VAL A 151 -14.37 5.69 14.15
N CYS A 152 -13.30 6.24 13.57
CA CYS A 152 -12.26 6.92 14.33
C CYS A 152 -12.84 8.09 15.15
N PHE A 153 -13.68 8.93 14.54
CA PHE A 153 -14.28 10.06 15.22
C PHE A 153 -15.39 9.67 16.19
N ALA A 154 -16.16 8.60 15.92
CA ALA A 154 -17.06 8.05 16.91
C ALA A 154 -16.31 7.62 18.18
N ILE A 155 -15.14 6.98 18.03
CA ILE A 155 -14.27 6.60 19.15
C ILE A 155 -13.70 7.85 19.85
N ILE A 156 -13.10 8.80 19.11
CA ILE A 156 -12.53 10.04 19.67
C ILE A 156 -13.58 10.83 20.47
N PHE A 157 -14.83 10.84 20.00
CA PHE A 157 -15.92 11.60 20.60
C PHE A 157 -16.73 10.83 21.64
N ASN A 158 -16.35 9.57 21.93
CA ASN A 158 -17.05 8.66 22.83
C ASN A 158 -18.53 8.47 22.46
N LYS A 159 -18.82 8.22 21.18
CA LYS A 159 -20.19 8.07 20.64
C LYS A 159 -20.52 6.61 20.39
N PRO A 160 -21.63 6.07 20.91
CA PRO A 160 -22.05 4.72 20.56
C PRO A 160 -22.25 4.62 19.04
N PHE A 161 -21.78 3.53 18.46
CA PHE A 161 -21.76 3.39 17.01
C PHE A 161 -21.95 1.94 16.55
N ALA A 162 -22.36 1.81 15.29
CA ALA A 162 -22.33 0.57 14.52
C ALA A 162 -21.60 0.82 13.19
N VAL A 163 -20.81 -0.16 12.75
CA VAL A 163 -20.05 -0.07 11.50
C VAL A 163 -20.39 -1.19 10.53
N TYR A 164 -20.72 -0.80 9.30
CA TYR A 164 -20.86 -1.72 8.17
C TYR A 164 -19.57 -1.70 7.36
N ILE A 165 -18.84 -2.82 7.34
CA ILE A 165 -17.54 -2.87 6.67
C ILE A 165 -17.73 -3.20 5.19
N ASN A 166 -17.45 -2.23 4.32
CA ASN A 166 -17.28 -2.50 2.90
C ASN A 166 -15.98 -3.29 2.68
N LYS A 167 -16.11 -4.55 2.25
CA LYS A 167 -14.99 -5.48 2.03
C LYS A 167 -14.03 -5.00 0.94
N ASP A 168 -14.53 -4.26 -0.05
CA ASP A 168 -13.75 -3.77 -1.18
C ASP A 168 -13.02 -2.46 -0.84
N ARG A 169 -13.45 -1.73 0.20
CA ARG A 169 -12.83 -0.45 0.63
C ARG A 169 -11.88 -0.61 1.81
N GLY A 170 -11.01 -1.61 1.74
CA GLY A 170 -9.92 -1.80 2.72
C GLY A 170 -10.45 -2.13 4.11
N ALA A 171 -11.03 -3.31 4.27
CA ALA A 171 -11.62 -3.78 5.53
C ALA A 171 -10.60 -3.98 6.68
N SER A 172 -9.34 -4.25 6.35
CA SER A 172 -8.27 -4.58 7.30
C SER A 172 -8.03 -3.50 8.37
N ARG A 173 -8.19 -2.22 8.02
CA ARG A 173 -8.05 -1.09 8.96
C ARG A 173 -9.11 -1.10 10.05
N PHE A 174 -10.36 -1.45 9.73
CA PHE A 174 -11.43 -1.59 10.72
C PHE A 174 -11.13 -2.73 11.68
N TYR A 175 -10.84 -3.92 11.15
CA TYR A 175 -10.52 -5.08 11.99
C TYR A 175 -9.30 -4.85 12.87
N SER A 176 -8.27 -4.18 12.36
CA SER A 176 -7.07 -3.87 13.13
C SER A 176 -7.37 -2.94 14.31
N LEU A 177 -8.12 -1.85 14.07
CA LEU A 177 -8.47 -0.86 15.08
C LEU A 177 -9.46 -1.39 16.11
N LEU A 178 -10.55 -2.02 15.67
CA LEU A 178 -11.60 -2.52 16.57
C LEU A 178 -11.07 -3.65 17.44
N LYS A 179 -10.22 -4.53 16.90
CA LYS A 179 -9.56 -5.57 17.69
C LYS A 179 -8.58 -5.02 18.72
N LEU A 180 -7.87 -3.95 18.39
CA LEU A 180 -6.97 -3.27 19.33
C LEU A 180 -7.73 -2.70 20.53
N LEU A 181 -8.95 -2.20 20.30
CA LEU A 181 -9.77 -1.51 21.29
C LEU A 181 -10.87 -2.39 21.92
N HIS A 182 -10.96 -3.66 21.54
CA HIS A 182 -12.01 -4.59 21.97
C HIS A 182 -13.44 -4.11 21.63
N LEU A 183 -13.63 -3.70 20.38
CA LEU A 183 -14.87 -3.15 19.83
C LEU A 183 -15.37 -3.94 18.60
N GLU A 184 -14.95 -5.19 18.43
CA GLU A 184 -15.34 -6.02 17.27
C GLU A 184 -16.86 -6.26 17.19
N GLU A 185 -17.58 -6.19 18.32
CA GLU A 185 -19.03 -6.34 18.38
C GLU A 185 -19.80 -5.20 17.68
N ARG A 186 -19.12 -4.08 17.38
CA ARG A 186 -19.68 -2.94 16.64
C ARG A 186 -19.83 -3.22 15.15
N ILE A 187 -19.20 -4.29 14.64
CA ILE A 187 -19.25 -4.67 13.24
C ILE A 187 -20.59 -5.35 12.96
N ILE A 188 -21.39 -4.74 12.09
CA ILE A 188 -22.67 -5.27 11.64
C ILE A 188 -22.58 -5.74 10.19
N ASP A 189 -23.18 -6.91 9.91
CA ASP A 189 -23.32 -7.50 8.57
C ASP A 189 -24.72 -8.11 8.34
N SER A 190 -25.65 -7.90 9.28
CA SER A 190 -27.04 -8.34 9.17
C SER A 190 -27.95 -7.49 10.08
N GLU A 191 -29.25 -7.52 9.78
CA GLU A 191 -30.29 -6.92 10.62
C GLU A 191 -30.29 -7.51 12.04
N GLU A 192 -30.11 -8.84 12.18
CA GLU A 192 -30.13 -9.47 13.51
C GLU A 192 -28.96 -9.01 14.38
N LYS A 193 -27.76 -8.84 13.80
CA LYS A 193 -26.61 -8.32 14.56
C LYS A 193 -26.83 -6.88 15.00
N LEU A 194 -27.41 -6.05 14.13
CA LEU A 194 -27.76 -4.68 14.49
C LEU A 194 -28.79 -4.65 15.61
N GLU A 195 -29.84 -5.46 15.54
CA GLU A 195 -30.86 -5.56 16.58
C GLU A 195 -30.24 -5.98 17.93
N VAL A 196 -29.41 -7.02 17.94
CA VAL A 196 -28.69 -7.46 19.14
C VAL A 196 -27.80 -6.35 19.70
N LEU A 197 -27.05 -5.64 18.84
CA LEU A 197 -26.21 -4.53 19.24
C LEU A 197 -27.04 -3.42 19.90
N LEU A 198 -28.14 -3.00 19.28
CA LEU A 198 -28.97 -1.89 19.76
C LEU A 198 -29.76 -2.23 21.02
N LEU A 199 -30.20 -3.48 21.19
CA LEU A 199 -31.00 -3.91 22.35
C LEU A 199 -30.15 -4.31 23.55
N LYS A 200 -28.96 -4.89 23.34
CA LYS A 200 -28.16 -5.49 24.43
C LYS A 200 -26.82 -4.81 24.67
N ASN A 201 -26.20 -4.26 23.63
CA ASN A 201 -24.83 -3.76 23.67
C ASN A 201 -24.72 -2.32 23.13
N LYS A 202 -25.76 -1.51 23.32
CA LYS A 202 -25.81 -0.15 22.76
C LYS A 202 -24.68 0.72 23.31
N GLU A 203 -24.45 0.62 24.62
CA GLU A 203 -23.44 1.40 25.33
C GLU A 203 -22.04 0.81 25.13
N ILE A 204 -21.03 1.68 25.19
CA ILE A 204 -19.61 1.33 25.15
C ILE A 204 -19.02 1.83 26.46
N SER A 205 -18.28 0.96 27.18
CA SER A 205 -17.45 1.40 28.31
C SER A 205 -16.20 2.09 27.77
N TYR A 206 -16.35 3.39 27.52
CA TYR A 206 -15.27 4.22 26.97
C TYR A 206 -14.11 4.44 27.93
N GLU A 207 -14.27 4.15 29.22
CA GLU A 207 -13.18 4.20 30.19
C GLU A 207 -12.05 3.24 29.76
N ASN A 208 -12.41 1.98 29.48
CA ASN A 208 -11.43 0.97 29.05
C ASN A 208 -10.89 1.25 27.65
N VAL A 209 -11.77 1.67 26.72
CA VAL A 209 -11.37 2.03 25.36
C VAL A 209 -10.36 3.17 25.38
N ASN A 210 -10.59 4.21 26.18
CA ASN A 210 -9.69 5.36 26.26
C ASN A 210 -8.36 5.00 26.93
N VAL A 211 -8.34 4.10 27.92
CA VAL A 211 -7.07 3.59 28.49
C VAL A 211 -6.23 2.87 27.43
N LEU A 212 -6.85 1.97 26.64
CA LEU A 212 -6.15 1.26 25.56
C LEU A 212 -5.67 2.23 24.47
N LEU A 213 -6.52 3.19 24.11
CA LEU A 213 -6.23 4.17 23.08
C LEU A 213 -5.08 5.09 23.49
N GLU A 214 -5.07 5.64 24.71
CA GLU A 214 -3.99 6.52 25.19
C GLU A 214 -2.66 5.79 25.26
N LYS A 215 -2.64 4.55 25.76
CA LYS A 215 -1.44 3.71 25.75
C LYS A 215 -0.88 3.52 24.34
N GLU A 216 -1.75 3.29 23.36
CA GLU A 216 -1.32 3.13 21.97
C GLU A 216 -0.88 4.47 21.34
N LYS A 217 -1.54 5.60 21.66
CA LYS A 217 -1.11 6.93 21.24
C LYS A 217 0.30 7.24 21.75
N GLU A 218 0.59 6.97 23.02
CA GLU A 218 1.95 7.16 23.58
C GLU A 218 3.00 6.36 22.80
N ARG A 219 2.70 5.09 22.48
CA ARG A 219 3.56 4.24 21.66
C ARG A 219 3.78 4.84 20.26
N CYS A 220 2.71 5.30 19.60
CA CYS A 220 2.77 5.87 18.25
C CYS A 220 3.54 7.20 18.23
N ILE A 221 3.33 8.06 19.23
CA ILE A 221 4.06 9.34 19.38
C ILE A 221 5.53 9.06 19.65
N SER A 222 5.86 8.10 20.52
CA SER A 222 7.25 7.72 20.78
C SER A 222 7.93 7.20 19.50
N TRP A 223 7.22 6.39 18.72
CA TRP A 223 7.72 5.92 17.42
C TRP A 223 7.95 7.10 16.46
N LEU A 224 6.98 8.02 16.34
CA LEU A 224 7.08 9.17 15.44
C LEU A 224 8.26 10.09 15.82
N LYS A 225 8.44 10.38 17.11
CA LYS A 225 9.60 11.15 17.61
C LYS A 225 10.90 10.45 17.26
N ASN A 226 11.00 9.15 17.52
CA ASN A 226 12.18 8.36 17.17
C ASN A 226 12.43 8.35 15.65
N ALA A 227 11.39 8.33 14.82
CA ALA A 227 11.50 8.36 13.37
C ALA A 227 12.01 9.72 12.83
N ILE A 228 11.75 10.81 13.55
CA ILE A 228 12.15 12.17 13.16
C ILE A 228 13.52 12.55 13.75
N GLU A 229 13.78 12.18 14.99
CA GLU A 229 14.93 12.68 15.77
C GLU A 229 16.18 11.80 15.64
N ASN A 230 16.04 10.50 15.36
CA ASN A 230 17.21 9.62 15.37
C ASN A 230 18.14 9.90 14.19
N PRO A 231 19.44 10.14 14.43
CA PRO A 231 20.41 10.32 13.36
C PRO A 231 20.52 9.03 12.56
N ILE A 232 20.19 9.12 11.28
CA ILE A 232 20.21 7.98 10.37
C ILE A 232 21.68 7.71 9.99
N PRO A 233 22.17 6.47 10.09
CA PRO A 233 23.48 6.11 9.55
C PRO A 233 23.49 6.41 8.05
N LYS A 234 24.54 7.08 7.55
CA LYS A 234 24.67 7.41 6.13
C LYS A 234 24.47 6.14 5.29
N ARG A 235 23.40 6.11 4.49
CA ARG A 235 23.14 5.05 3.53
C ARG A 235 24.35 4.90 2.59
N GLU A 236 24.80 3.67 2.40
CA GLU A 236 25.79 3.35 1.37
C GLU A 236 25.20 3.64 -0.02
N VAL A 237 25.99 4.33 -0.85
CA VAL A 237 25.59 4.68 -2.21
C VAL A 237 25.51 3.38 -3.02
N SER A 238 24.34 3.04 -3.53
CA SER A 238 24.18 1.85 -4.36
C SER A 238 24.66 2.11 -5.79
N ASP A 239 24.95 1.03 -6.54
CA ASP A 239 25.26 1.12 -7.98
C ASP A 239 24.16 1.85 -8.77
N TYR A 240 22.91 1.70 -8.34
CA TYR A 240 21.77 2.42 -8.92
C TYR A 240 21.85 3.93 -8.65
N ASP A 241 22.21 4.34 -7.44
CA ASP A 241 22.38 5.75 -7.10
C ASP A 241 23.53 6.38 -7.89
N MET A 242 24.63 5.65 -8.08
CA MET A 242 25.74 6.06 -8.94
C MET A 242 25.31 6.19 -10.40
N ALA A 243 24.57 5.21 -10.93
CA ALA A 243 24.06 5.22 -12.30
C ALA A 243 23.08 6.38 -12.56
N CYS A 244 22.15 6.64 -11.64
CA CYS A 244 21.24 7.79 -11.71
C CYS A 244 22.02 9.11 -11.68
N THR A 245 22.98 9.26 -10.77
CA THR A 245 23.80 10.48 -10.66
C THR A 245 24.62 10.72 -11.94
N TYR A 246 25.14 9.65 -12.54
CA TYR A 246 25.87 9.72 -13.81
C TYR A 246 24.95 10.08 -14.98
N SER A 247 23.78 9.43 -15.08
CA SER A 247 22.76 9.73 -16.08
C SER A 247 22.31 11.19 -16.00
N ASP A 248 21.98 11.69 -14.81
CA ASP A 248 21.56 13.07 -14.59
C ASP A 248 22.66 14.08 -14.95
N ARG A 249 23.92 13.74 -14.64
CA ARG A 249 25.08 14.55 -15.07
C ARG A 249 25.21 14.60 -16.58
N LEU A 250 25.11 13.45 -17.25
CA LEU A 250 25.19 13.39 -18.72
C LEU A 250 24.06 14.18 -19.36
N GLU A 251 22.83 14.07 -18.87
CA GLU A 251 21.69 14.81 -19.38
C GLU A 251 21.89 16.32 -19.20
N LYS A 252 22.37 16.77 -18.03
CA LYS A 252 22.73 18.17 -17.79
C LYS A 252 23.84 18.66 -18.73
N MET A 253 24.87 17.85 -18.98
CA MET A 253 25.93 18.21 -19.92
C MET A 253 25.40 18.33 -21.35
N GLN A 254 24.58 17.37 -21.79
CA GLN A 254 23.95 17.41 -23.12
C GLN A 254 23.06 18.64 -23.28
N LYS A 255 22.25 18.98 -22.26
CA LYS A 255 21.43 20.20 -22.25
C LYS A 255 22.29 21.46 -22.38
N LYS A 256 23.41 21.56 -21.63
CA LYS A 256 24.35 22.68 -21.74
C LYS A 256 24.97 22.76 -23.13
N ARG A 257 25.40 21.63 -23.69
CA ARG A 257 26.00 21.58 -25.03
C ARG A 257 25.03 22.00 -26.13
N ARG A 258 23.79 21.48 -26.10
CA ARG A 258 22.73 21.89 -27.04
C ARG A 258 22.44 23.39 -26.95
N LYS A 259 22.39 23.94 -25.73
CA LYS A 259 22.20 25.38 -25.53
C LYS A 259 23.35 26.19 -26.13
N PHE A 260 24.60 25.80 -25.87
CA PHE A 260 25.77 26.47 -26.44
C PHE A 260 25.79 26.42 -27.98
N GLU A 261 25.48 25.26 -28.57
CA GLU A 261 25.40 25.12 -30.03
C GLU A 261 24.30 26.01 -30.62
N TYR A 262 23.12 26.07 -29.98
CA TYR A 262 22.03 26.95 -30.37
C TYR A 262 22.40 28.45 -30.27
N ASP A 263 22.97 28.88 -29.14
CA ASP A 263 23.38 30.27 -28.92
C ASP A 263 24.49 30.70 -29.90
N SER A 264 25.42 29.78 -30.22
CA SER A 264 26.49 30.00 -31.21
C SER A 264 25.96 30.11 -32.64
N LEU A 265 24.97 29.28 -33.01
CA LEU A 265 24.28 29.37 -34.30
C LEU A 265 23.50 30.68 -34.43
N ASN A 266 22.75 31.08 -33.40
CA ASN A 266 22.04 32.35 -33.41
C ASN A 266 23.00 33.55 -33.50
N GLY A 267 24.10 33.54 -32.75
CA GLY A 267 25.12 34.59 -32.87
C GLY A 267 25.76 34.66 -34.27
N ARG A 268 25.93 33.53 -34.96
CA ARG A 268 26.37 33.51 -36.35
C ARG A 268 25.31 34.02 -37.32
N ILE A 269 24.04 33.68 -37.10
CA ILE A 269 22.92 34.18 -37.89
C ILE A 269 22.79 35.70 -37.73
N ASP A 270 22.84 36.21 -36.49
CA ASP A 270 22.81 37.65 -36.20
C ASP A 270 24.00 38.38 -36.83
N TRP A 271 25.20 37.78 -36.79
CA TRP A 271 26.37 38.32 -37.48
C TRP A 271 26.18 38.36 -39.00
N LEU A 272 25.64 37.30 -39.61
CA LEU A 272 25.34 37.24 -41.04
C LEU A 272 24.29 38.28 -41.43
N ILE A 273 23.19 38.39 -40.68
CA ILE A 273 22.14 39.40 -40.91
C ILE A 273 22.71 40.81 -40.83
N GLY A 274 23.55 41.10 -39.83
CA GLY A 274 24.20 42.42 -39.69
C GLY A 274 25.26 42.74 -40.75
N HIS A 275 25.78 41.75 -41.49
CA HIS A 275 26.72 41.94 -42.59
C HIS A 275 26.07 41.93 -43.98
N VAL A 276 24.77 41.61 -44.08
CA VAL A 276 24.00 41.67 -45.34
C VAL A 276 23.60 43.11 -45.69
N ASP A 277 23.55 44.03 -44.72
CA ASP A 277 23.18 45.43 -44.96
C ASP A 277 24.31 46.32 -45.56
N ASN A 278 25.54 45.80 -45.75
CA ASN A 278 26.68 46.63 -46.13
C ASN A 278 27.33 46.38 -47.51
N ASP A 279 26.94 45.37 -48.30
CA ASP A 279 27.47 45.23 -49.68
C ASP A 279 26.49 44.47 -50.59
N LEU A 280 25.62 45.21 -51.26
CA LEU A 280 24.71 44.70 -52.29
C LEU A 280 25.38 44.71 -53.67
N MET A 281 25.24 43.57 -54.38
CA MET A 281 25.43 43.33 -55.83
C MET A 281 26.60 42.43 -56.28
N VAL A 282 27.27 41.67 -55.39
CA VAL A 282 28.14 40.52 -55.81
C VAL A 282 27.93 39.25 -54.95
N THR A 283 27.04 39.29 -53.95
CA THR A 283 26.99 38.32 -52.84
C THR A 283 25.98 37.17 -53.00
N ASP A 284 24.99 37.25 -53.90
CA ASP A 284 23.90 36.25 -53.98
C ASP A 284 24.36 34.85 -54.40
N GLN A 285 25.31 34.74 -55.34
CA GLN A 285 25.70 33.43 -55.88
C GLN A 285 26.60 32.64 -54.92
N LYS A 286 27.52 33.31 -54.22
CA LYS A 286 28.35 32.68 -53.19
C LYS A 286 27.56 32.32 -51.93
N GLN A 287 26.56 33.13 -51.56
CA GLN A 287 25.69 32.82 -50.43
C GLN A 287 24.80 31.60 -50.72
N TRP A 288 24.30 31.44 -51.96
CA TRP A 288 23.55 30.26 -52.37
C TRP A 288 24.40 28.97 -52.33
N GLU A 289 25.64 29.01 -52.81
CA GLU A 289 26.56 27.86 -52.73
C GLU A 289 26.89 27.49 -51.28
N GLN A 290 27.05 28.48 -50.39
CA GLN A 290 27.29 28.24 -48.97
C GLN A 290 26.05 27.71 -48.25
N LEU A 291 24.85 28.20 -48.57
CA LEU A 291 23.60 27.69 -48.03
C LEU A 291 23.35 26.23 -48.44
N GLU A 292 23.65 25.88 -49.69
CA GLU A 292 23.51 24.50 -50.19
C GLU A 292 24.57 23.56 -49.57
N ASP A 293 25.81 24.01 -49.38
CA ASP A 293 26.84 23.26 -48.63
C ASP A 293 26.43 23.07 -47.15
N HIS A 294 25.82 24.08 -46.53
CA HIS A 294 25.27 23.95 -45.17
C HIS A 294 24.08 22.98 -45.12
N ARG A 295 23.18 23.00 -46.11
CA ARG A 295 22.06 22.04 -46.24
C ARG A 295 22.57 20.61 -46.38
N LEU A 296 23.57 20.39 -47.24
CA LEU A 296 24.20 19.08 -47.43
C LEU A 296 24.94 18.59 -46.17
N ARG A 297 25.54 19.49 -45.39
CA ARG A 297 26.13 19.13 -44.08
C ARG A 297 25.09 18.81 -43.02
N LEU A 298 23.93 19.49 -43.02
CA LEU A 298 22.82 19.18 -42.13
C LEU A 298 22.20 17.81 -42.48
N ASP A 299 21.98 17.52 -43.77
CA ASP A 299 21.55 16.19 -44.22
C ASP A 299 22.60 15.10 -43.86
N GLY A 300 23.90 15.45 -43.93
CA GLY A 300 25.01 14.62 -43.47
C GLY A 300 25.02 14.37 -41.95
N LEU A 301 24.63 15.37 -41.16
CA LEU A 301 24.49 15.28 -39.71
C LEU A 301 23.27 14.46 -39.32
N ASP A 302 22.13 14.63 -39.98
CA ASP A 302 20.92 13.84 -39.73
C ASP A 302 21.15 12.35 -40.06
N SER A 303 21.85 12.07 -41.16
CA SER A 303 22.26 10.70 -41.50
C SER A 303 23.35 10.14 -40.56
N TYR A 304 24.16 10.98 -39.93
CA TYR A 304 25.10 10.56 -38.88
C TYR A 304 24.39 10.30 -37.54
N ILE A 305 23.43 11.14 -37.15
CA ILE A 305 22.58 10.97 -35.96
C ILE A 305 21.77 9.68 -36.09
N LYS A 306 21.15 9.44 -37.24
CA LYS A 306 20.41 8.21 -37.50
C LYS A 306 21.28 6.95 -37.35
N ARG A 307 22.52 6.99 -37.86
CA ARG A 307 23.50 5.90 -37.66
C ARG A 307 23.92 5.73 -36.19
N LEU A 308 24.04 6.82 -35.45
CA LEU A 308 24.33 6.74 -34.01
C LEU A 308 23.15 6.12 -33.26
N GLU A 309 21.91 6.49 -33.58
CA GLU A 309 20.71 5.90 -32.98
C GLU A 309 20.57 4.40 -33.30
N GLU A 310 20.83 4.00 -34.55
CA GLU A 310 20.85 2.60 -34.98
C GLU A 310 21.95 1.80 -34.25
N ASN A 311 23.17 2.34 -34.15
CA ASN A 311 24.26 1.73 -33.39
C ASN A 311 23.92 1.62 -31.90
N LEU A 312 23.26 2.63 -31.32
CA LEU A 312 22.86 2.64 -29.92
C LEU A 312 21.79 1.58 -29.65
N MET A 313 20.82 1.43 -30.56
CA MET A 313 19.86 0.31 -30.55
C MET A 313 20.56 -1.04 -30.64
N GLU A 314 21.57 -1.19 -31.51
CA GLU A 314 22.30 -2.45 -31.66
C GLU A 314 23.15 -2.79 -30.42
N THR A 315 23.82 -1.80 -29.81
CA THR A 315 24.53 -2.00 -28.54
C THR A 315 23.58 -2.31 -27.39
N ASN A 316 22.41 -1.65 -27.33
CA ASN A 316 21.40 -1.98 -26.33
C ASN A 316 20.88 -3.40 -26.53
N LYS A 317 20.66 -3.84 -27.78
CA LYS A 317 20.26 -5.22 -28.10
C LYS A 317 21.31 -6.23 -27.66
N LYS A 318 22.60 -5.98 -27.92
CA LYS A 318 23.71 -6.85 -27.48
C LYS A 318 23.82 -6.89 -25.94
N GLN A 319 23.63 -5.77 -25.26
CA GLN A 319 23.57 -5.73 -23.79
C GLN A 319 22.37 -6.53 -23.26
N TRP A 320 21.21 -6.45 -23.91
CA TRP A 320 20.03 -7.25 -23.57
C TRP A 320 20.27 -8.75 -23.77
N GLU A 321 20.91 -9.16 -24.88
CA GLU A 321 21.27 -10.56 -25.13
C GLU A 321 22.27 -11.08 -24.08
N GLN A 322 23.24 -10.28 -23.67
CA GLN A 322 24.17 -10.63 -22.58
C GLN A 322 23.46 -10.74 -21.23
N LEU A 323 22.55 -9.81 -20.90
CA LEU A 323 21.77 -9.87 -19.67
C LEU A 323 20.86 -11.10 -19.63
N GLU A 324 20.30 -11.50 -20.76
CA GLU A 324 19.47 -12.69 -20.90
C GLU A 324 20.28 -13.99 -20.77
N ASP A 325 21.50 -14.05 -21.34
CA ASP A 325 22.44 -15.17 -21.11
C ASP A 325 22.83 -15.28 -19.62
N HIS A 326 23.12 -14.15 -18.97
CA HIS A 326 23.37 -14.12 -17.52
C HIS A 326 22.15 -14.59 -16.72
N ARG A 327 20.93 -14.21 -17.11
CA ARG A 327 19.67 -14.68 -16.49
C ARG A 327 19.53 -16.20 -16.59
N LEU A 328 19.74 -16.77 -17.77
CA LEU A 328 19.64 -18.22 -18.01
C LEU A 328 20.68 -19.00 -17.19
N ARG A 329 21.91 -18.49 -17.06
CA ARG A 329 22.94 -19.09 -16.21
C ARG A 329 22.57 -19.05 -14.73
N LEU A 330 22.00 -17.93 -14.25
CA LEU A 330 21.53 -17.79 -12.88
C LEU A 330 20.34 -18.72 -12.58
N ASP A 331 19.40 -18.87 -13.53
CA ASP A 331 18.29 -19.82 -13.40
C ASP A 331 18.77 -21.28 -13.34
N GLY A 332 19.82 -21.62 -14.12
CA GLY A 332 20.49 -22.92 -14.04
C GLY A 332 21.15 -23.17 -12.68
N LEU A 333 21.87 -22.18 -12.13
CA LEU A 333 22.47 -22.26 -10.80
C LEU A 333 21.42 -22.38 -9.69
N ASN A 334 20.32 -21.63 -9.77
CA ASN A 334 19.22 -21.71 -8.79
C ASN A 334 18.56 -23.09 -8.81
N SER A 335 18.38 -23.67 -9.99
CA SER A 335 17.85 -25.03 -10.15
C SER A 335 18.79 -26.08 -9.53
N TYR A 336 20.11 -25.89 -9.68
CA TYR A 336 21.12 -26.75 -9.07
C TYR A 336 21.17 -26.61 -7.54
N ILE A 337 21.07 -25.38 -7.01
CA ILE A 337 20.98 -25.13 -5.56
C ILE A 337 19.75 -25.84 -4.98
N LYS A 338 18.59 -25.71 -5.63
CA LYS A 338 17.36 -26.38 -5.20
C LYS A 338 17.51 -27.90 -5.19
N TYR A 339 18.16 -28.48 -6.20
CA TYR A 339 18.49 -29.91 -6.23
C TYR A 339 19.38 -30.33 -5.04
N LEU A 340 20.40 -29.54 -4.71
CA LEU A 340 21.28 -29.80 -3.57
C LEU A 340 20.53 -29.70 -2.23
N GLU A 341 19.62 -28.72 -2.08
CA GLU A 341 18.76 -28.59 -0.90
C GLU A 341 17.82 -29.80 -0.73
N GLU A 342 17.21 -30.28 -1.82
CA GLU A 342 16.37 -31.48 -1.82
C GLU A 342 17.19 -32.72 -1.43
N LYS A 343 18.41 -32.87 -1.96
CA LYS A 343 19.34 -33.93 -1.57
C LYS A 343 19.73 -33.84 -0.10
N GLN A 344 20.02 -32.65 0.40
CA GLN A 344 20.37 -32.44 1.81
C GLN A 344 19.21 -32.85 2.73
N GLN A 345 17.98 -32.48 2.39
CA GLN A 345 16.78 -32.91 3.12
C GLN A 345 16.58 -34.43 3.06
N GLU A 346 16.86 -35.08 1.93
CA GLU A 346 16.85 -36.54 1.80
C GLU A 346 17.87 -37.19 2.76
N TYR A 347 19.10 -36.66 2.83
CA TYR A 347 20.14 -37.18 3.72
C TYR A 347 19.79 -36.98 5.19
N LEU A 348 19.25 -35.81 5.57
CA LEU A 348 18.81 -35.55 6.95
C LEU A 348 17.71 -36.51 7.40
N LYS A 349 16.72 -36.78 6.54
CA LYS A 349 15.69 -37.79 6.83
C LYS A 349 16.26 -39.19 7.00
N ARG A 350 17.25 -39.58 6.19
CA ARG A 350 17.93 -40.87 6.35
C ARG A 350 18.68 -40.94 7.67
N ILE A 351 19.39 -39.87 8.07
CA ILE A 351 20.10 -39.80 9.36
C ILE A 351 19.11 -39.94 10.51
N GLU A 352 18.02 -39.18 10.50
CA GLU A 352 16.96 -39.26 11.51
C GLU A 352 16.35 -40.66 11.59
N GLN A 353 16.09 -41.30 10.44
CA GLN A 353 15.61 -42.68 10.39
C GLN A 353 16.63 -43.68 10.97
N TYR A 354 17.93 -43.52 10.69
CA TYR A 354 18.99 -44.35 11.29
C TYR A 354 19.14 -44.11 12.80
N GLU A 355 18.98 -42.88 13.29
CA GLU A 355 18.98 -42.56 14.72
C GLU A 355 17.76 -43.17 15.42
N ILE A 356 16.59 -43.10 14.81
CA ILE A 356 15.37 -43.76 15.29
C ILE A 356 15.56 -45.28 15.31
N GLU A 357 16.09 -45.88 14.24
CA GLU A 357 16.28 -47.34 14.15
C GLU A 357 17.38 -47.87 15.09
N SER A 358 18.37 -47.05 15.41
CA SER A 358 19.46 -47.39 16.34
C SER A 358 19.12 -47.14 17.82
N SER A 359 18.12 -46.30 18.10
CA SER A 359 17.64 -45.95 19.44
C SER A 359 17.11 -47.16 20.24
N TRP A 360 17.42 -47.15 21.54
CA TRP A 360 17.01 -48.17 22.50
C TRP A 360 15.48 -48.29 22.61
N SER A 361 14.76 -47.17 22.52
CA SER A 361 13.29 -47.13 22.61
C SER A 361 12.61 -47.78 21.40
N TYR A 362 13.14 -47.59 20.19
CA TYR A 362 12.65 -48.24 18.97
C TYR A 362 12.95 -49.74 18.97
N LYS A 363 14.16 -50.15 19.40
CA LYS A 363 14.53 -51.57 19.56
C LYS A 363 13.64 -52.27 20.60
N ILE A 364 13.36 -51.62 21.74
CA ILE A 364 12.41 -52.10 22.76
C ILE A 364 10.98 -52.15 22.20
N GLY A 365 10.52 -51.10 21.54
CA GLY A 365 9.17 -51.04 20.94
C GLY A 365 8.95 -52.12 19.87
N LYS A 366 9.97 -52.41 19.05
CA LYS A 366 9.97 -53.51 18.10
C LYS A 366 9.94 -54.87 18.80
N MET A 367 10.68 -55.05 19.90
CA MET A 367 10.61 -56.26 20.72
C MET A 367 9.21 -56.46 21.34
N ILE A 368 8.62 -55.40 21.91
CA ILE A 368 7.31 -55.42 22.57
C ILE A 368 6.16 -55.60 21.58
N THR A 369 6.28 -55.14 20.33
CA THR A 369 5.24 -55.36 19.30
C THR A 369 5.38 -56.69 18.57
N PHE A 370 6.59 -57.26 18.49
CA PHE A 370 6.83 -58.54 17.83
C PHE A 370 6.58 -59.74 18.77
N PHE A 371 6.84 -59.61 20.07
CA PHE A 371 6.60 -60.66 21.07
C PHE A 371 5.12 -61.12 21.15
N PRO A 372 4.12 -60.21 21.17
CA PRO A 372 2.71 -60.57 21.20
C PRO A 372 2.25 -61.25 19.90
N ARG A 373 2.84 -60.92 18.75
CA ARG A 373 2.50 -61.54 17.45
C ARG A 373 2.98 -62.99 17.37
N ILE A 374 4.14 -63.32 17.94
CA ILE A 374 4.63 -64.71 18.00
C ILE A 374 3.80 -65.55 19.00
N ILE A 375 3.44 -64.96 20.13
CA ILE A 375 2.64 -65.63 21.16
C ILE A 375 1.18 -65.82 20.70
N MET A 376 0.55 -64.84 20.05
CA MET A 376 -0.78 -65.00 19.45
C MET A 376 -0.81 -66.06 18.34
N LYS A 377 0.21 -66.14 17.47
CA LYS A 377 0.30 -67.21 16.47
C LYS A 377 0.38 -68.61 17.11
N LYS A 378 1.11 -68.75 18.22
CA LYS A 378 1.18 -70.01 19.00
C LYS A 378 -0.13 -70.35 19.74
N ILE A 379 -0.86 -69.35 20.24
CA ILE A 379 -2.14 -69.55 20.94
C ILE A 379 -3.27 -69.90 19.95
N ILE A 380 -3.30 -69.28 18.76
CA ILE A 380 -4.26 -69.61 17.71
C ILE A 380 -4.03 -71.02 17.14
N CYS A 381 -2.77 -71.47 17.02
CA CYS A 381 -2.49 -72.87 16.65
C CYS A 381 -2.87 -73.88 17.76
N ARG A 382 -2.79 -73.54 19.05
CA ARG A 382 -3.14 -74.45 20.15
C ARG A 382 -4.65 -74.61 20.38
N ARG A 383 -5.49 -73.70 19.91
CA ARG A 383 -6.96 -73.83 19.98
C ARG A 383 -7.59 -74.68 18.86
N ARG A 384 -6.79 -75.15 17.88
CA ARG A 384 -7.25 -76.07 16.83
C ARG A 384 -7.01 -77.56 17.13
N ASN A 385 -6.36 -77.90 18.25
CA ASN A 385 -6.04 -79.27 18.65
C ASN A 385 -6.54 -79.63 20.07
N LYS A 386 -7.75 -79.21 20.43
CA LYS A 386 -8.50 -79.78 21.55
C LYS A 386 -9.95 -79.98 21.16
#